data_AF-A0A7H0FUC1-F1
#
_entry.id   AF-A0A7H0FUC1-F1
#
_cell.length_a   1.000
_cell.length_b   1.000
_cell.length_c   1.000
_cell.angle_alpha   90.00
_cell.angle_beta   90.00
_cell.angle_gamma   90.00
#
_symmetry.space_group_name_H-M   'P 1'
#
loop_
_entity.id
_entity.type
_entity.pdbx_description
1 polymer ?
#
loop_
_entity_poly.entity_id
_entity_poly.type
_entity_poly.pdbx_seq_one_letter_code
_entity_poly.pdbx_strand_id
1 'polypeptide(L)'
;MTQWFYADDQRNRVGPMSADELREHYRQRRLRRDSLVWSEGMVQWLPLERLALELDIDSVTPDATLPPPVPTGIGAAPPANRAPPRKQGMSGCLIALIVCAVVAVPMIAILAAIAIPAYNDYTQKAKVAEAIAMVAPVKAAIAEHGVREGRCPDNDSADLAPLLAQLAQSPRIAATRVGTLEGGHCAFEITLRGIGAQDGKTLLFEADDDVSRWDCSGGDLPDRVRPAQCRTNPNPT
;
A
#
# COMPACT_ATOMS: atom_id res chain seq x y z
N MET A 1 -65.13 -20.83 8.79
CA MET A 1 -65.23 -21.17 7.36
C MET A 1 -63.94 -20.69 6.72
N THR A 2 -63.04 -21.59 6.33
CA THR A 2 -61.75 -21.21 5.73
C THR A 2 -61.97 -20.75 4.29
N GLN A 3 -61.48 -19.56 3.96
CA GLN A 3 -61.55 -19.04 2.59
C GLN A 3 -60.39 -19.59 1.75
N TRP A 4 -60.71 -20.13 0.58
CA TRP A 4 -59.79 -20.71 -0.38
C TRP A 4 -59.72 -19.86 -1.65
N PHE A 5 -58.55 -19.86 -2.27
CA PHE A 5 -58.25 -19.19 -3.52
C PHE A 5 -57.43 -20.12 -4.41
N TYR A 6 -57.59 -20.04 -5.73
CA TYR A 6 -56.74 -20.75 -6.68
C TYR A 6 -56.23 -19.83 -7.79
N ALA A 7 -55.12 -20.20 -8.41
CA ALA A 7 -54.59 -19.52 -9.59
C ALA A 7 -55.07 -20.22 -10.86
N ASP A 8 -55.71 -19.47 -11.77
CA ASP A 8 -56.12 -19.98 -13.08
C ASP A 8 -54.91 -20.14 -14.03
N ASP A 9 -55.16 -20.62 -15.25
CA ASP A 9 -54.12 -20.81 -16.28
C ASP A 9 -53.43 -19.50 -16.71
N GLN A 10 -54.07 -18.36 -16.48
CA GLN A 10 -53.53 -17.02 -16.72
C GLN A 10 -52.83 -16.44 -15.47
N ARG A 11 -52.70 -17.22 -14.40
CA ARG A 11 -52.16 -16.85 -13.08
C ARG A 11 -52.96 -15.77 -12.36
N ASN A 12 -54.24 -15.61 -12.68
CA ASN A 12 -55.14 -14.74 -11.92
C ASN A 12 -55.64 -15.46 -10.67
N ARG A 13 -55.75 -14.70 -9.57
CA ARG A 13 -56.31 -15.20 -8.31
C ARG A 13 -57.84 -15.21 -8.38
N VAL A 14 -58.43 -16.40 -8.26
CA VAL A 14 -59.89 -16.60 -8.21
C VAL A 14 -60.29 -17.03 -6.80
N GLY A 15 -61.28 -16.34 -6.21
CA GLY A 15 -61.77 -16.53 -4.84
C GLY A 15 -62.26 -15.21 -4.22
N PRO A 16 -62.71 -15.18 -2.95
CA PRO A 16 -62.72 -16.27 -1.96
C PRO A 16 -63.84 -17.28 -2.22
N MET A 17 -63.53 -18.57 -2.05
CA MET A 17 -64.50 -19.67 -2.15
C MET A 17 -64.33 -20.66 -1.00
N SER A 18 -65.36 -21.43 -0.70
CA SER A 18 -65.35 -22.50 0.29
C SER A 18 -64.65 -23.76 -0.24
N ALA A 19 -64.30 -24.69 0.66
CA ALA A 19 -63.71 -25.97 0.27
C ALA A 19 -64.64 -26.79 -0.63
N ASP A 20 -65.96 -26.69 -0.43
CA ASP A 20 -66.96 -27.40 -1.25
C ASP A 20 -67.03 -26.84 -2.68
N GLU A 21 -66.95 -25.51 -2.82
CA GLU A 21 -66.90 -24.83 -4.13
C GLU A 21 -65.62 -25.15 -4.90
N LEU A 22 -64.50 -25.33 -4.19
CA LEU A 22 -63.23 -25.73 -4.77
C LEU A 22 -63.30 -27.16 -5.36
N ARG A 23 -63.97 -28.09 -4.66
CA ARG A 23 -64.22 -29.46 -5.17
C ARG A 23 -65.10 -29.45 -6.42
N GLU A 24 -66.10 -28.58 -6.47
CA GLU A 24 -66.96 -28.44 -7.66
C GLU A 24 -66.17 -27.88 -8.85
N HIS A 25 -65.26 -26.92 -8.64
CA HIS A 25 -64.37 -26.42 -9.70
C HIS A 25 -63.39 -27.47 -10.23
N TYR A 26 -62.93 -28.37 -9.36
CA TYR A 26 -62.14 -29.54 -9.76
C TYR A 26 -62.99 -30.52 -10.59
N ARG A 27 -64.22 -30.82 -10.15
CA ARG A 27 -65.16 -31.68 -10.90
C ARG A 27 -65.44 -31.15 -12.31
N GLN A 28 -65.57 -29.82 -12.44
CA GLN A 28 -65.80 -29.11 -13.71
C GLN A 28 -64.54 -28.92 -14.57
N ARG A 29 -63.39 -29.50 -14.18
CA ARG A 29 -62.08 -29.38 -14.84
C ARG A 29 -61.56 -27.93 -14.98
N ARG A 30 -62.06 -27.00 -14.18
CA ARG A 30 -61.56 -25.61 -14.10
C ARG A 30 -60.31 -25.49 -13.22
N LEU A 31 -60.14 -26.43 -12.31
CA LEU A 31 -58.99 -26.54 -11.42
C LEU A 31 -58.27 -27.85 -11.71
N ARG A 32 -56.93 -27.80 -11.85
CA ARG A 32 -56.09 -28.97 -12.11
C ARG A 32 -55.31 -29.37 -10.85
N ARG A 33 -54.72 -30.58 -10.84
CA ARG A 33 -53.93 -31.06 -9.70
C ARG A 33 -52.66 -30.25 -9.46
N ASP A 34 -52.08 -29.68 -10.51
CA ASP A 34 -50.89 -28.80 -10.48
C ASP A 34 -51.24 -27.33 -10.23
N SER A 35 -52.53 -26.96 -10.22
CA SER A 35 -52.95 -25.59 -9.95
C SER A 35 -52.60 -25.18 -8.52
N LEU A 36 -52.06 -23.97 -8.37
CA LEU A 36 -51.69 -23.41 -7.08
C LEU A 36 -52.93 -22.96 -6.32
N VAL A 37 -53.04 -23.41 -5.08
CA VAL A 37 -54.14 -23.14 -4.16
C VAL A 37 -53.58 -22.51 -2.89
N TRP A 38 -54.34 -21.58 -2.33
CA TRP A 38 -54.01 -20.91 -1.08
C TRP A 38 -55.23 -20.75 -0.19
N SER A 39 -55.04 -20.84 1.12
CA SER A 39 -56.06 -20.59 2.14
C SER A 39 -55.54 -19.66 3.22
N GLU A 40 -56.49 -19.02 3.89
CA GLU A 40 -56.25 -18.17 5.04
C GLU A 40 -55.51 -18.94 6.14
N GLY A 41 -54.27 -18.54 6.42
CA GLY A 41 -53.37 -19.20 7.37
C GLY A 41 -52.15 -19.89 6.74
N MET A 42 -52.10 -20.05 5.42
CA MET A 42 -50.93 -20.61 4.73
C MET A 42 -49.87 -19.55 4.41
N VAL A 43 -48.60 -19.89 4.61
CA VAL A 43 -47.45 -19.00 4.36
C VAL A 43 -47.13 -18.83 2.87
N GLN A 44 -47.48 -19.81 2.04
CA GLN A 44 -47.20 -19.83 0.60
C GLN A 44 -48.29 -20.56 -0.17
N TRP A 45 -48.38 -20.31 -1.48
CA TRP A 45 -49.24 -21.07 -2.39
C TRP A 45 -48.69 -22.49 -2.56
N LEU A 46 -49.55 -23.50 -2.46
CA LEU A 46 -49.19 -24.90 -2.65
C LEU A 46 -49.99 -25.51 -3.79
N PRO A 47 -49.43 -26.44 -4.58
CA PRO A 47 -50.20 -27.11 -5.62
C PRO A 47 -51.28 -28.00 -5.00
N LEU A 48 -52.46 -28.06 -5.64
CA LEU A 48 -53.65 -28.76 -5.13
C LEU A 48 -53.35 -30.22 -4.76
N GLU A 49 -52.48 -30.90 -5.51
CA GLU A 49 -52.05 -32.28 -5.23
C GLU A 49 -51.54 -32.49 -3.79
N ARG A 50 -50.88 -31.49 -3.20
CA ARG A 50 -50.34 -31.58 -1.83
C ARG A 50 -51.42 -31.50 -0.77
N LEU A 51 -52.55 -30.89 -1.12
CA LEU A 51 -53.71 -30.68 -0.27
C LEU A 51 -54.88 -31.60 -0.66
N ALA A 52 -54.69 -32.50 -1.63
CA ALA A 52 -55.76 -33.34 -2.19
C ALA A 52 -56.39 -34.25 -1.13
N LEU A 53 -55.59 -34.77 -0.20
CA LEU A 53 -56.06 -35.60 0.91
C LEU A 53 -56.83 -34.80 1.97
N GLU A 54 -56.43 -33.55 2.21
CA GLU A 54 -57.05 -32.67 3.22
C GLU A 54 -58.39 -32.09 2.72
N LEU A 55 -58.45 -31.79 1.42
CA LEU A 55 -59.64 -31.25 0.75
C LEU A 55 -60.58 -32.33 0.21
N ASP A 56 -60.25 -33.62 0.41
CA ASP A 56 -60.97 -34.78 -0.12
C ASP A 56 -61.20 -34.71 -1.65
N ILE A 57 -60.16 -34.29 -2.38
CA ILE A 57 -60.19 -34.15 -3.85
C ILE A 57 -60.08 -35.51 -4.54
N ASP A 58 -59.45 -36.50 -3.89
CA ASP A 58 -59.28 -37.85 -4.45
C ASP A 58 -60.60 -38.66 -4.51
N SER A 59 -61.61 -38.30 -3.72
CA SER A 59 -62.95 -38.90 -3.79
C SER A 59 -63.84 -38.30 -4.90
N VAL A 60 -63.41 -37.19 -5.51
CA VAL A 60 -64.17 -36.46 -6.53
C VAL A 60 -63.75 -36.90 -7.92
N THR A 61 -64.61 -37.67 -8.60
CA THR A 61 -64.42 -38.03 -10.01
C THR A 61 -64.67 -36.80 -10.91
N PRO A 62 -63.71 -36.37 -11.75
CA PRO A 62 -63.94 -35.30 -12.71
C PRO A 62 -65.04 -35.70 -13.71
N ASP A 63 -65.90 -34.76 -14.09
CA ASP A 63 -66.95 -35.05 -15.06
C ASP A 63 -66.33 -35.41 -16.42
N ALA A 64 -66.64 -36.62 -16.89
CA ALA A 64 -66.13 -37.17 -18.14
C ALA A 64 -66.92 -36.69 -19.36
N THR A 65 -68.10 -36.11 -19.16
CA THR A 65 -68.98 -35.63 -20.24
C THR A 65 -68.60 -34.24 -20.75
N LEU A 66 -67.75 -33.51 -20.02
CA LEU A 66 -67.19 -32.25 -20.48
C LEU A 66 -66.13 -32.49 -21.58
N PRO A 67 -66.16 -31.72 -22.68
CA PRO A 67 -65.14 -31.81 -23.71
C PRO A 67 -63.75 -31.62 -23.08
N PRO A 68 -62.74 -32.40 -23.49
CA PRO A 68 -61.39 -32.26 -22.96
C PRO A 68 -60.93 -30.81 -23.13
N PRO A 69 -60.32 -30.19 -22.09
CA PRO A 69 -59.74 -28.87 -22.25
C PRO A 69 -58.71 -28.96 -23.39
N VAL A 70 -58.93 -28.16 -24.43
CA VAL A 70 -58.02 -28.06 -25.55
C VAL A 70 -56.65 -27.70 -24.96
N PRO A 71 -55.56 -28.43 -25.27
CA PRO A 71 -54.23 -27.95 -24.92
C PRO A 71 -54.10 -26.58 -25.58
N THR A 72 -54.16 -25.52 -24.78
CA THR A 72 -53.71 -24.20 -25.22
C THR A 72 -52.30 -24.44 -25.71
N GLY A 73 -52.13 -24.25 -27.02
CA GLY A 73 -51.00 -24.77 -27.76
C GLY A 73 -49.68 -24.39 -27.10
N ILE A 74 -48.63 -25.11 -27.47
CA ILE A 74 -47.25 -24.66 -27.36
C ILE A 74 -47.19 -23.32 -28.11
N GLY A 75 -47.55 -22.24 -27.41
CA GLY A 75 -47.30 -20.89 -27.87
C GLY A 75 -45.80 -20.83 -28.03
N ALA A 76 -45.36 -20.37 -29.21
CA ALA A 76 -43.99 -19.98 -29.44
C ALA A 76 -43.47 -19.30 -28.17
N ALA A 77 -42.37 -19.82 -27.62
CA ALA A 77 -41.70 -19.19 -26.50
C ALA A 77 -41.65 -17.68 -26.78
N PRO A 78 -42.09 -16.81 -25.86
CA PRO A 78 -41.94 -15.38 -26.06
C PRO A 78 -40.47 -15.14 -26.44
N PRO A 79 -40.16 -14.22 -27.38
CA PRO A 79 -38.77 -13.97 -27.74
C PRO A 79 -38.03 -13.78 -26.44
N ALA A 80 -37.00 -14.60 -26.20
CA ALA A 80 -36.25 -14.58 -24.97
C ALA A 80 -35.81 -13.13 -24.79
N ASN A 81 -36.52 -12.39 -23.93
CA ASN A 81 -36.16 -11.05 -23.56
C ASN A 81 -34.79 -11.26 -22.94
N ARG A 82 -33.73 -10.95 -23.69
CA ARG A 82 -32.37 -11.04 -23.18
C ARG A 82 -32.42 -10.16 -21.94
N ALA A 83 -32.31 -10.81 -20.78
CA ALA A 83 -32.28 -10.09 -19.52
C ALA A 83 -31.28 -8.93 -19.71
N PRO A 84 -31.62 -7.70 -19.27
CA PRO A 84 -30.67 -6.60 -19.37
C PRO A 84 -29.33 -7.08 -18.78
N PRO A 85 -28.17 -6.75 -19.37
CA PRO A 85 -26.89 -7.16 -18.82
C PRO A 85 -26.91 -6.78 -17.34
N ARG A 86 -26.81 -7.77 -16.44
CA ARG A 86 -26.75 -7.53 -15.01
C ARG A 86 -25.62 -6.53 -14.83
N LYS A 87 -25.96 -5.29 -14.44
CA LYS A 87 -24.94 -4.29 -14.11
C LYS A 87 -24.06 -4.95 -13.07
N GLN A 88 -22.83 -5.25 -13.47
CA GLN A 88 -21.82 -5.86 -12.62
C GLN A 88 -21.54 -4.82 -11.54
N GLY A 89 -22.29 -4.93 -10.43
CA GLY A 89 -22.16 -4.04 -9.29
C GLY A 89 -20.70 -4.06 -8.90
N MET A 90 -20.08 -2.89 -8.94
CA MET A 90 -18.66 -2.69 -8.66
C MET A 90 -18.31 -3.48 -7.40
N SER A 91 -17.53 -4.55 -7.60
CA SER A 91 -17.30 -5.61 -6.61
C SER A 91 -16.93 -5.00 -5.28
N GLY A 92 -17.57 -5.42 -4.18
CA GLY A 92 -17.25 -4.94 -2.83
C GLY A 92 -15.75 -5.06 -2.47
N CYS A 93 -15.01 -5.92 -3.18
CA CYS A 93 -13.56 -5.99 -3.14
C CYS A 93 -12.86 -4.67 -3.56
N LEU A 94 -13.35 -4.00 -4.62
CA LEU A 94 -12.80 -2.72 -5.08
C LEU A 94 -13.00 -1.62 -4.03
N ILE A 95 -14.19 -1.56 -3.42
CA ILE A 95 -14.50 -0.58 -2.37
C ILE A 95 -13.61 -0.82 -1.15
N ALA A 96 -13.43 -2.08 -0.73
CA ALA A 96 -12.55 -2.43 0.37
C ALA A 96 -11.08 -2.04 0.09
N LEU A 97 -10.58 -2.29 -1.13
CA LEU A 97 -9.23 -1.89 -1.52
C LEU A 97 -9.04 -0.36 -1.51
N ILE A 98 -10.03 0.39 -2.02
CA ILE A 98 -10.00 1.86 -2.00
C ILE A 98 -9.97 2.37 -0.55
N VAL A 99 -10.82 1.84 0.33
CA VAL A 99 -10.87 2.24 1.74
C VAL A 99 -9.53 1.93 2.43
N CYS A 100 -8.99 0.72 2.24
CA CYS A 100 -7.69 0.35 2.80
C CYS A 100 -6.55 1.25 2.29
N ALA A 101 -6.54 1.59 1.00
CA ALA A 101 -5.53 2.49 0.43
C ALA A 101 -5.65 3.92 0.98
N VAL A 102 -6.87 4.47 1.05
CA VAL A 102 -7.12 5.83 1.55
C VAL A 102 -6.70 5.98 3.01
N VAL A 103 -6.77 4.92 3.81
CA VAL A 103 -6.29 4.95 5.20
C VAL A 103 -4.79 4.64 5.30
N ALA A 104 -4.29 3.64 4.57
CA ALA A 104 -2.90 3.20 4.70
C ALA A 104 -1.90 4.18 4.07
N VAL A 105 -2.20 4.74 2.89
CA VAL A 105 -1.30 5.65 2.17
C VAL A 105 -0.91 6.88 3.01
N PRO A 106 -1.85 7.66 3.60
CA PRO A 106 -1.47 8.82 4.41
C PRO A 106 -0.71 8.42 5.67
N MET A 107 -1.03 7.27 6.28
CA MET A 107 -0.28 6.78 7.45
C MET A 107 1.19 6.48 7.08
N ILE A 108 1.42 5.75 5.99
CA ILE A 108 2.77 5.44 5.50
C ILE A 108 3.51 6.73 5.11
N ALA A 109 2.82 7.70 4.50
CA ALA A 109 3.42 8.98 4.13
C ALA A 109 3.94 9.77 5.35
N ILE A 110 3.16 9.81 6.44
CA ILE A 110 3.57 10.48 7.70
C ILE A 110 4.76 9.75 8.33
N LEU A 111 4.74 8.41 8.39
CA LEU A 111 5.84 7.62 8.92
C LEU A 111 7.13 7.84 8.11
N ALA A 112 7.02 7.83 6.78
CA ALA A 112 8.14 8.09 5.88
C ALA A 112 8.71 9.50 6.05
N ALA A 113 7.84 10.51 6.22
CA ALA A 113 8.27 11.90 6.41
C ALA A 113 9.13 12.10 7.68
N ILE A 114 8.94 11.29 8.72
CA ILE A 114 9.73 11.36 9.95
C ILE A 114 10.97 10.45 9.85
N ALA A 115 10.82 9.24 9.30
CA ALA A 115 11.89 8.25 9.26
C ALA A 115 13.02 8.61 8.28
N ILE A 116 12.68 9.15 7.10
CA ILE A 116 13.65 9.49 6.04
C ILE A 116 14.66 10.56 6.50
N PRO A 117 14.28 11.73 7.05
CA PRO A 117 15.25 12.74 7.46
C PRO A 117 16.20 12.24 8.54
N ALA A 118 15.69 11.46 9.50
CA ALA A 118 16.54 10.86 10.53
C ALA A 118 17.55 9.87 9.90
N TYR A 119 17.11 8.99 9.00
CA TYR A 119 17.99 8.03 8.33
C TYR A 119 19.08 8.71 7.47
N ASN A 120 18.72 9.80 6.79
CA ASN A 120 19.67 10.58 6.00
C ASN A 120 20.80 11.14 6.87
N ASP A 121 20.52 11.65 8.07
CA ASP A 121 21.56 12.15 8.97
C ASP A 121 22.52 11.05 9.42
N TYR A 122 22.03 9.84 9.70
CA TYR A 122 22.90 8.70 10.06
C TYR A 122 23.80 8.28 8.91
N THR A 123 23.25 8.17 7.69
CA THR A 123 24.05 7.80 6.51
C THR A 123 25.04 8.89 6.14
N GLN A 124 24.70 10.17 6.32
CA GLN A 124 25.64 11.28 6.13
C GLN A 124 26.80 11.21 7.12
N LYS A 125 26.53 11.02 8.42
CA LYS A 125 27.57 10.84 9.46
C LYS A 125 28.52 9.69 9.13
N ALA A 126 27.97 8.55 8.70
CA ALA A 126 28.77 7.38 8.35
C ALA A 126 29.70 7.68 7.15
N LYS A 127 29.19 8.34 6.11
CA LYS A 127 30.00 8.74 4.95
C LYS A 127 31.05 9.80 5.29
N VAL A 128 30.77 10.71 6.21
CA VAL A 128 31.77 11.68 6.70
C VAL A 128 32.87 10.95 7.49
N ALA A 129 32.50 10.01 8.36
CA ALA A 129 33.48 9.19 9.07
C ALA A 129 34.36 8.36 8.12
N GLU A 130 33.78 7.83 7.04
CA GLU A 130 34.50 7.16 5.96
C GLU A 130 35.52 8.11 5.31
N ALA A 131 35.13 9.33 4.96
CA ALA A 131 36.04 10.34 4.41
C ALA A 131 37.19 10.69 5.36
N ILE A 132 36.91 10.82 6.66
CA ILE A 132 37.92 11.07 7.69
C ILE A 132 38.91 9.91 7.82
N ALA A 133 38.43 8.67 7.69
CA ALA A 133 39.29 7.49 7.71
C ALA A 133 40.23 7.44 6.48
N MET A 134 39.74 7.85 5.31
CA MET A 134 40.54 7.89 4.07
C MET A 134 41.72 8.86 4.16
N VAL A 135 41.60 9.95 4.91
CA VAL A 135 42.66 10.97 5.05
C VAL A 135 43.64 10.72 6.20
N ALA A 136 43.44 9.66 6.99
CA ALA A 136 44.38 9.24 8.03
C ALA A 136 45.86 9.13 7.55
N PRO A 137 46.18 8.53 6.38
CA PRO A 137 47.56 8.50 5.89
C PRO A 137 48.14 9.89 5.56
N VAL A 138 47.29 10.89 5.26
CA VAL A 138 47.76 12.26 4.95
C VAL A 138 48.37 12.88 6.19
N LYS A 139 47.75 12.67 7.35
CA LYS A 139 48.24 13.15 8.64
C LYS A 139 49.65 12.63 8.93
N ALA A 140 49.87 11.35 8.69
CA ALA A 140 51.18 10.71 8.88
C ALA A 140 52.22 11.27 7.91
N ALA A 141 51.86 11.43 6.63
CA ALA A 141 52.77 11.98 5.62
C ALA A 141 53.14 13.45 5.90
N ILE A 142 52.20 14.26 6.38
CA ILE A 142 52.46 15.64 6.81
C ILE A 142 53.43 15.66 8.00
N ALA A 143 53.22 14.80 9.00
CA ALA A 143 54.10 14.71 10.16
C ALA A 143 55.53 14.29 9.77
N GLU A 144 55.67 13.27 8.91
CA GLU A 144 56.97 12.81 8.43
C GLU A 144 57.70 13.90 7.62
N HIS A 145 56.98 14.60 6.75
CA HIS A 145 57.54 15.73 5.99
C HIS A 145 57.99 16.87 6.92
N GLY A 146 57.19 17.20 7.93
CA GLY A 146 57.54 18.20 8.95
C GLY A 146 58.83 17.85 9.70
N VAL A 147 59.03 16.58 10.06
CA VAL A 147 60.26 16.11 10.71
C VAL A 147 61.47 16.17 9.77
N ARG A 148 61.29 15.93 8.47
CA ARG A 148 62.37 15.90 7.48
C ARG A 148 62.79 17.28 6.98
N GLU A 149 61.83 18.16 6.70
CA GLU A 149 62.09 19.47 6.08
C GLU A 149 61.98 20.66 7.04
N GLY A 150 61.44 20.45 8.26
CA GLY A 150 61.24 21.52 9.24
C GLY A 150 60.16 22.53 8.84
N ARG A 151 59.31 22.21 7.86
CA ARG A 151 58.20 23.03 7.37
C ARG A 151 57.01 22.15 6.98
N CYS A 152 55.82 22.74 6.95
CA CYS A 152 54.64 22.06 6.43
C CYS A 152 54.74 21.85 4.92
N PRO A 153 54.28 20.69 4.41
CA PRO A 153 54.17 20.47 2.98
C PRO A 153 53.08 21.35 2.36
N ASP A 154 53.16 21.56 1.06
CA ASP A 154 52.10 22.08 0.21
C ASP A 154 51.52 20.95 -0.68
N ASN A 155 50.54 21.28 -1.52
CA ASN A 155 49.92 20.32 -2.45
C ASN A 155 50.90 19.68 -3.45
N ASP A 156 52.02 20.36 -3.74
CA ASP A 156 52.98 19.95 -4.77
C ASP A 156 54.18 19.19 -4.19
N SER A 157 54.23 19.02 -2.87
CA SER A 157 55.22 18.21 -2.19
C SER A 157 55.22 16.77 -2.68
N ALA A 158 56.40 16.28 -3.10
CA ALA A 158 56.55 14.98 -3.77
C ALA A 158 56.08 13.80 -2.89
N ASP A 159 56.23 13.93 -1.57
CA ASP A 159 55.84 12.90 -0.60
C ASP A 159 54.31 12.78 -0.48
N LEU A 160 53.56 13.84 -0.77
CA LEU A 160 52.10 13.91 -0.61
C LEU A 160 51.33 13.76 -1.93
N ALA A 161 51.90 14.21 -3.05
CA ALA A 161 51.29 14.16 -4.37
C ALA A 161 50.61 12.80 -4.73
N PRO A 162 51.25 11.63 -4.53
CA PRO A 162 50.60 10.35 -4.86
C PRO A 162 49.38 10.08 -3.98
N LEU A 163 49.44 10.45 -2.70
CA LEU A 163 48.35 10.26 -1.75
C LEU A 163 47.17 11.19 -2.06
N LEU A 164 47.44 12.45 -2.39
CA LEU A 164 46.42 13.41 -2.81
C LEU A 164 45.74 12.97 -4.12
N ALA A 165 46.50 12.43 -5.08
CA ALA A 165 45.95 11.87 -6.31
C ALA A 165 45.02 10.67 -6.05
N GLN A 166 45.37 9.81 -5.09
CA GLN A 166 44.51 8.69 -4.69
C GLN A 166 43.20 9.18 -4.02
N LEU A 167 43.28 10.20 -3.17
CA LEU A 167 42.09 10.77 -2.51
C LEU A 167 41.15 11.44 -3.52
N ALA A 168 41.69 12.11 -4.55
CA ALA A 168 40.90 12.73 -5.61
C ALA A 168 40.09 11.70 -6.43
N GLN A 169 40.52 10.43 -6.46
CA GLN A 169 39.79 9.33 -7.10
C GLN A 169 38.75 8.69 -6.19
N SER A 170 38.76 9.02 -4.89
CA SER A 170 37.83 8.45 -3.92
C SER A 170 36.39 8.93 -4.15
N PRO A 171 35.38 8.14 -3.77
CA PRO A 171 33.98 8.53 -3.91
C PRO A 171 33.53 9.58 -2.89
N ARG A 172 34.39 9.96 -1.93
CA ARG A 172 34.05 10.81 -0.79
C ARG A 172 34.74 12.16 -0.77
N ILE A 173 35.87 12.31 -1.47
CA ILE A 173 36.71 13.50 -1.44
C ILE A 173 36.74 14.11 -2.85
N ALA A 174 36.31 15.36 -2.95
CA ALA A 174 36.32 16.13 -4.20
C ALA A 174 37.68 16.79 -4.45
N ALA A 175 38.29 17.33 -3.39
CA ALA A 175 39.55 18.05 -3.43
C ALA A 175 40.19 18.04 -2.05
N THR A 176 41.51 18.19 -2.01
CA THR A 176 42.29 18.35 -0.79
C THR A 176 43.25 19.52 -0.97
N ARG A 177 43.36 20.37 0.04
CA ARG A 177 44.33 21.47 0.11
C ARG A 177 45.17 21.29 1.35
N VAL A 178 46.47 21.46 1.24
CA VAL A 178 47.45 21.31 2.29
C VAL A 178 48.26 22.59 2.36
N GLY A 179 48.53 23.05 3.56
CA GLY A 179 49.34 24.23 3.77
C GLY A 179 49.52 24.54 5.24
N THR A 180 49.75 25.82 5.51
CA THR A 180 50.05 26.34 6.85
C THR A 180 49.02 27.40 7.22
N LEU A 181 48.52 27.35 8.44
CA LEU A 181 47.60 28.36 8.97
C LEU A 181 48.34 29.59 9.51
N GLU A 182 47.57 30.65 9.80
CA GLU A 182 48.05 31.83 10.52
C GLU A 182 48.45 31.44 11.94
N GLY A 183 49.73 31.12 12.13
CA GLY A 183 50.27 30.56 13.38
C GLY A 183 51.43 29.59 13.17
N GLY A 184 51.65 29.13 11.93
CA GLY A 184 52.74 28.20 11.61
C GLY A 184 52.35 26.72 11.75
N HIS A 185 51.15 26.43 12.25
CA HIS A 185 50.64 25.07 12.35
C HIS A 185 50.30 24.50 10.97
N CYS A 186 50.64 23.23 10.76
CA CYS A 186 50.29 22.52 9.54
C CYS A 186 48.79 22.23 9.52
N ALA A 187 48.18 22.40 8.36
CA ALA A 187 46.77 22.09 8.19
C ALA A 187 46.49 21.50 6.82
N PHE A 188 45.40 20.75 6.73
CA PHE A 188 44.83 20.38 5.45
C PHE A 188 43.30 20.45 5.50
N GLU A 189 42.72 20.89 4.38
CA GLU A 189 41.30 20.96 4.15
C GLU A 189 40.90 19.89 3.13
N ILE A 190 39.83 19.15 3.42
CA ILE A 190 39.20 18.27 2.45
C ILE A 190 37.84 18.82 2.04
N THR A 191 37.49 18.71 0.76
CA THR A 191 36.16 18.98 0.25
C THR A 191 35.42 17.67 0.01
N LEU A 192 34.19 17.55 0.48
CA LEU A 192 33.41 16.32 0.45
C LEU A 192 32.59 16.17 -0.84
N ARG A 193 32.32 14.93 -1.24
CA ARG A 193 31.38 14.57 -2.33
C ARG A 193 30.61 13.28 -2.05
N GLY A 194 29.46 13.10 -2.68
CA GLY A 194 28.67 11.86 -2.57
C GLY A 194 28.00 11.64 -1.21
N ILE A 195 27.96 12.67 -0.36
CA ILE A 195 27.33 12.74 0.96
C ILE A 195 25.95 13.44 0.87
N GLY A 196 25.53 13.88 -0.32
CA GLY A 196 24.20 14.43 -0.55
C GLY A 196 24.16 15.90 -0.18
N ALA A 197 23.40 16.28 0.85
CA ALA A 197 23.29 17.69 1.26
C ALA A 197 24.60 18.33 1.76
N GLN A 198 25.65 17.52 1.97
CA GLN A 198 26.98 17.95 2.41
C GLN A 198 28.01 17.98 1.28
N ASP A 199 27.60 17.79 0.03
CA ASP A 199 28.52 17.86 -1.10
C ASP A 199 29.06 19.28 -1.28
N GLY A 200 30.37 19.40 -1.48
CA GLY A 200 31.08 20.68 -1.55
C GLY A 200 31.44 21.28 -0.19
N LYS A 201 30.96 20.70 0.92
CA LYS A 201 31.37 21.10 2.28
C LYS A 201 32.78 20.63 2.60
N THR A 202 33.45 21.37 3.48
CA THR A 202 34.83 21.16 3.87
C THR A 202 34.97 20.77 5.35
N LEU A 203 35.98 19.94 5.62
CA LEU A 203 36.56 19.81 6.95
C LEU A 203 37.99 20.33 6.90
N LEU A 204 38.32 21.18 7.87
CA LEU A 204 39.69 21.61 8.12
C LEU A 204 40.27 20.74 9.24
N PHE A 205 41.47 20.22 9.00
CA PHE A 205 42.29 19.52 9.97
C PHE A 205 43.50 20.37 10.31
N GLU A 206 43.64 20.73 11.58
CA GLU A 206 44.74 21.54 12.10
C GLU A 206 45.58 20.69 13.05
N ALA A 207 46.89 20.70 12.83
CA ALA A 207 47.86 20.02 13.67
C ALA A 207 48.20 20.87 14.90
N ASP A 208 48.54 20.21 16.00
CA ASP A 208 49.28 20.86 17.09
C ASP A 208 50.74 21.15 16.69
N ASP A 209 51.49 21.83 17.56
CA ASP A 209 52.88 22.22 17.32
C ASP A 209 53.78 21.05 16.91
N ASP A 210 53.58 19.87 17.50
CA ASP A 210 54.37 18.66 17.26
C ASP A 210 53.81 17.79 16.11
N VAL A 211 52.76 18.24 15.41
CA VAL A 211 52.07 17.50 14.33
C VAL A 211 51.63 16.09 14.76
N SER A 212 51.30 15.95 16.05
CA SER A 212 50.98 14.69 16.71
C SER A 212 49.47 14.55 16.95
N ARG A 213 48.80 15.66 17.24
CA ARG A 213 47.37 15.75 17.46
C ARG A 213 46.74 16.59 16.35
N TRP A 214 45.55 16.18 15.93
CA TRP A 214 44.82 16.86 14.88
C TRP A 214 43.44 17.26 15.40
N ASP A 215 43.18 18.56 15.43
CA ASP A 215 41.81 19.07 15.55
C ASP A 215 41.13 19.02 14.17
N CYS A 216 39.88 18.58 14.14
CA CYS A 216 39.05 18.51 12.94
C CYS A 216 37.73 19.26 13.10
N SER A 217 37.67 20.20 14.05
CA SER A 217 36.49 21.01 14.34
C SER A 217 36.24 22.12 13.30
N GLY A 218 37.26 22.52 12.54
CA GLY A 218 37.17 23.57 11.51
C GLY A 218 36.49 23.16 10.20
N GLY A 219 36.36 24.12 9.27
CA GLY A 219 35.65 23.98 7.99
C GLY A 219 34.17 24.33 8.08
N ASP A 220 33.42 24.16 6.98
CA ASP A 220 32.01 24.61 6.88
C ASP A 220 30.96 23.49 7.03
N LEU A 221 31.39 22.26 7.33
CA LEU A 221 30.50 21.14 7.62
C LEU A 221 29.75 21.34 8.96
N PRO A 222 28.43 21.13 9.04
CA PRO A 222 27.68 21.35 10.28
C PRO A 222 27.93 20.26 11.33
N ASP A 223 28.06 20.64 12.61
CA ASP A 223 28.35 19.73 13.73
C ASP A 223 27.40 18.53 13.83
N ARG A 224 26.14 18.71 13.41
CA ARG A 224 25.12 17.65 13.46
C ARG A 224 25.52 16.41 12.68
N VAL A 225 26.29 16.54 11.59
CA VAL A 225 26.75 15.40 10.74
C VAL A 225 28.22 15.04 11.00
N ARG A 226 28.90 15.78 11.88
CA ARG A 226 30.28 15.47 12.28
C ARG A 226 30.29 14.28 13.25
N PRO A 227 31.31 13.39 13.15
CA PRO A 227 31.62 12.43 14.20
C PRO A 227 31.96 13.14 15.51
N ALA A 228 31.79 12.45 16.64
CA ALA A 228 31.96 13.03 17.96
C ALA A 228 33.34 13.69 18.16
N GLN A 229 34.39 13.11 17.59
CA GLN A 229 35.77 13.61 17.69
C GLN A 229 36.06 14.88 16.88
N CYS A 230 35.20 15.25 15.93
CA CYS A 230 35.38 16.43 15.08
C CYS A 230 34.34 17.53 15.35
N ARG A 231 33.57 17.42 16.44
CA ARG A 231 32.63 18.47 16.82
C ARG A 231 33.37 19.56 17.56
N THR A 232 33.00 20.80 17.29
CA THR A 232 33.44 21.91 18.13
C THR A 232 32.95 21.66 19.57
N ASN A 233 33.87 21.63 20.53
CA ASN A 233 33.49 21.56 21.93
C ASN A 233 33.16 23.00 22.36
N PRO A 234 31.93 23.30 22.82
CA PRO A 234 31.55 24.67 23.15
C PRO A 234 32.23 25.21 24.42
N ASN A 235 33.13 24.45 25.04
CA ASN A 235 33.81 24.82 26.27
C ASN A 235 35.33 24.57 26.14
N PRO A 236 36.08 25.48 25.50
CA PRO A 236 37.53 25.46 25.57
C PRO A 236 37.94 25.91 26.98
N THR A 237 38.39 24.96 27.81
CA THR A 237 39.08 25.28 29.07
C THR A 237 40.46 25.85 28.82
#